data_AF-A0A7Y6AEH7-F1
#
_entry.id   AF-A0A7Y6AEH7-F1
#
_cell.length_a   1.000
_cell.length_b   1.000
_cell.length_c   1.000
_cell.angle_alpha   90.00
_cell.angle_beta   90.00
_cell.angle_gamma   90.00
#
_symmetry.space_group_name_H-M   'P 1'
#
loop_
_entity.id
_entity.type
_entity.pdbx_description
1 polymer ?
#
loop_
_entity_poly.entity_id
_entity_poly.type
_entity_poly.pdbx_seq_one_letter_code
_entity_poly.pdbx_strand_id
1 'polypeptide(L)'
;MRIDMPLGARRAPAAVLLAAALAVTLSACGSDGGDDKVASAGTPTGQPSGSPTAKKSPGADNDKEALLRYSRCIRENGVPNFPDPVFNDEGGADISAPDGADPAKIKEAEEKCKQYAPGSGDNKPVDPEIARQNRELAKCMRANGVPNFPDPQPDGSLQVQASPGSGMEPGNPTFDAASKKCNMRGPGGGETNGVNE
;
A
#
# COMPACT_ATOMS: atom_id res chain seq x y z
N MET A 1 -14.67 -37.30 4.72
CA MET A 1 -14.20 -38.49 5.48
C MET A 1 -12.76 -38.74 5.05
N ARG A 2 -11.81 -38.78 6.02
CA ARG A 2 -10.46 -39.38 6.01
C ARG A 2 -9.54 -39.06 4.80
N ILE A 3 -8.53 -38.21 4.93
CA ILE A 3 -7.23 -38.38 5.62
C ILE A 3 -6.33 -39.47 4.98
N ASP A 4 -5.12 -39.00 4.64
CA ASP A 4 -3.81 -39.68 4.55
C ASP A 4 -3.31 -40.23 3.20
N MET A 5 -2.16 -39.66 2.78
CA MET A 5 -1.21 -40.21 1.79
C MET A 5 0.20 -39.62 2.09
N PRO A 6 1.29 -40.31 1.74
CA PRO A 6 2.16 -40.94 2.73
C PRO A 6 3.60 -40.38 2.78
N LEU A 7 4.31 -40.78 3.86
CA LEU A 7 5.74 -40.62 4.11
C LEU A 7 6.63 -41.34 3.07
N GLY A 8 7.86 -40.83 2.88
CA GLY A 8 9.04 -41.73 3.01
C GLY A 8 10.08 -41.80 1.87
N ALA A 9 10.91 -40.77 1.75
CA ALA A 9 12.38 -40.78 1.59
C ALA A 9 13.12 -41.72 0.59
N ARG A 10 13.81 -41.04 -0.36
CA ARG A 10 15.25 -41.10 -0.74
C ARG A 10 15.88 -42.43 -1.19
N ARG A 11 16.33 -42.50 -2.47
CA ARG A 11 17.60 -43.13 -2.93
C ARG A 11 18.14 -42.46 -4.19
N ALA A 12 19.45 -42.19 -4.21
CA ALA A 12 20.23 -41.67 -5.33
C ALA A 12 20.78 -42.80 -6.23
N PRO A 13 21.28 -42.49 -7.45
CA PRO A 13 22.35 -43.29 -8.05
C PRO A 13 23.54 -42.48 -8.60
N ALA A 14 24.72 -42.97 -8.19
CA ALA A 14 26.01 -43.12 -8.88
C ALA A 14 26.41 -42.25 -10.10
N ALA A 15 27.51 -41.53 -9.89
CA ALA A 15 28.70 -41.28 -10.72
C ALA A 15 28.74 -41.70 -12.21
N VAL A 16 29.13 -40.74 -13.07
CA VAL A 16 30.05 -40.93 -14.20
C VAL A 16 31.02 -39.75 -14.27
N LEU A 17 32.32 -40.04 -14.22
CA LEU A 17 33.44 -39.13 -14.43
C LEU A 17 33.64 -38.91 -15.95
N LEU A 18 33.87 -37.67 -16.39
CA LEU A 18 34.89 -37.37 -17.42
C LEU A 18 35.23 -35.87 -17.40
N ALA A 19 36.51 -35.57 -17.20
CA ALA A 19 37.08 -34.24 -17.24
C ALA A 19 37.36 -33.80 -18.68
N ALA A 20 36.99 -32.56 -19.03
CA ALA A 20 37.63 -31.79 -20.09
C ALA A 20 37.43 -30.30 -19.78
N ALA A 21 38.50 -29.67 -19.30
CA ALA A 21 38.59 -28.23 -19.13
C ALA A 21 38.81 -27.58 -20.50
N LEU A 22 38.05 -26.53 -20.81
CA LEU A 22 38.47 -25.46 -21.71
C LEU A 22 37.89 -24.15 -21.18
N ALA A 23 38.76 -23.29 -20.66
CA ALA A 23 38.44 -21.94 -20.26
C ALA A 23 38.20 -21.07 -21.51
N VAL A 24 37.09 -20.33 -21.53
CA VAL A 24 36.89 -19.21 -22.45
C VAL A 24 36.37 -18.02 -21.63
N THR A 25 37.29 -17.12 -21.30
CA THR A 25 37.03 -15.76 -20.86
C THR A 25 36.85 -14.88 -22.09
N LEU A 26 35.65 -14.34 -22.33
CA LEU A 26 35.47 -13.17 -23.20
C LEU A 26 34.54 -12.15 -22.54
N SER A 27 35.14 -11.01 -22.23
CA SER A 27 34.50 -9.71 -22.08
C SER A 27 33.65 -9.36 -23.31
N ALA A 28 32.39 -8.97 -23.11
CA ALA A 28 31.62 -8.24 -24.10
C ALA A 28 30.87 -7.10 -23.41
N CYS A 29 31.55 -5.95 -23.39
CA CYS A 29 31.04 -4.62 -23.12
C CYS A 29 30.81 -3.95 -24.49
N GLY A 30 29.61 -3.38 -24.71
CA GLY A 30 29.22 -2.52 -25.86
C GLY A 30 29.16 -3.19 -27.23
N SER A 31 28.45 -2.71 -28.25
CA SER A 31 27.45 -1.66 -28.49
C SER A 31 26.98 -1.85 -29.95
N ASP A 32 25.86 -1.21 -30.34
CA ASP A 32 25.49 -0.65 -31.66
C ASP A 32 24.06 -1.04 -32.10
N GLY A 33 23.16 -0.14 -32.50
CA GLY A 33 23.34 1.25 -32.90
C GLY A 33 22.03 2.04 -32.86
N GLY A 34 22.20 3.36 -32.85
CA GLY A 34 21.15 4.36 -32.72
C GLY A 34 21.77 5.70 -32.37
N ASP A 35 22.54 6.22 -33.32
CA ASP A 35 23.09 7.58 -33.35
C ASP A 35 22.02 8.61 -32.95
N ASP A 36 22.32 9.41 -31.93
CA ASP A 36 22.12 10.85 -32.02
C ASP A 36 23.11 11.54 -31.07
N LYS A 37 23.92 12.39 -31.68
CA LYS A 37 25.05 13.07 -31.07
C LYS A 37 24.57 14.10 -30.05
N VAL A 38 25.07 14.03 -28.82
CA VAL A 38 25.13 15.20 -27.93
C VAL A 38 26.58 15.65 -27.80
N ALA A 39 26.92 16.75 -28.47
CA ALA A 39 28.15 17.48 -28.28
C ALA A 39 27.95 18.49 -27.14
N SER A 40 28.70 18.37 -26.05
CA SER A 40 28.92 19.49 -25.13
C SER A 40 29.90 20.47 -25.76
N ALA A 41 29.40 21.64 -26.15
CA ALA A 41 30.04 22.95 -26.01
C ALA A 41 29.21 24.00 -26.74
N GLY A 42 28.58 24.90 -25.98
CA GLY A 42 27.91 26.06 -26.55
C GLY A 42 26.90 26.68 -25.60
N THR A 43 27.36 27.60 -24.76
CA THR A 43 26.46 28.62 -24.21
C THR A 43 26.01 29.50 -25.38
N PRO A 44 24.70 29.61 -25.61
CA PRO A 44 24.07 30.90 -25.42
C PRO A 44 22.77 30.79 -24.61
N THR A 45 22.58 31.79 -23.77
CA THR A 45 21.30 32.29 -23.24
C THR A 45 20.06 31.80 -23.98
N GLY A 46 19.23 31.00 -23.30
CA GLY A 46 17.93 30.57 -23.78
C GLY A 46 17.29 29.58 -22.82
N GLN A 47 16.50 30.09 -21.87
CA GLN A 47 15.71 29.33 -20.91
C GLN A 47 14.68 28.43 -21.64
N PRO A 48 14.76 27.09 -21.56
CA PRO A 48 13.57 26.29 -21.77
C PRO A 48 12.76 26.39 -20.49
N SER A 49 11.65 27.12 -20.58
CA SER A 49 10.51 27.03 -19.67
C SER A 49 9.93 25.61 -19.75
N GLY A 50 10.63 24.64 -19.16
CA GLY A 50 10.07 23.34 -18.84
C GLY A 50 9.23 23.50 -17.59
N SER A 51 7.92 23.67 -17.76
CA SER A 51 6.96 23.52 -16.67
C SER A 51 7.30 22.23 -15.91
N PRO A 52 7.36 22.22 -14.58
CA PRO A 52 7.48 20.97 -13.85
C PRO A 52 6.27 20.12 -14.24
N THR A 53 6.49 19.04 -14.98
CA THR A 53 5.52 17.97 -15.11
C THR A 53 5.17 17.56 -13.69
N ALA A 54 3.90 17.77 -13.32
CA ALA A 54 3.38 17.46 -12.01
C ALA A 54 3.83 16.05 -11.63
N LYS A 55 4.62 15.93 -10.56
CA LYS A 55 4.99 14.64 -9.99
C LYS A 55 3.70 13.89 -9.69
N LYS A 56 3.44 12.84 -10.47
CA LYS A 56 2.32 11.92 -10.24
C LYS A 56 2.46 11.39 -8.82
N SER A 57 1.49 11.71 -7.96
CA SER A 57 1.50 11.25 -6.57
C SER A 57 1.52 9.71 -6.58
N PRO A 58 2.42 9.04 -5.82
CA PRO A 58 2.52 7.58 -5.79
C PRO A 58 1.21 6.84 -5.42
N GLY A 59 0.19 7.56 -4.92
CA GLY A 59 -1.12 7.01 -4.57
C GLY A 59 -2.17 7.05 -5.70
N ALA A 60 -1.98 7.89 -6.73
CA ALA A 60 -3.04 8.16 -7.71
C ALA A 60 -3.42 6.92 -8.55
N ASP A 61 -2.45 6.06 -8.89
CA ASP A 61 -2.72 4.85 -9.67
C ASP A 61 -3.43 3.77 -8.85
N ASN A 62 -3.17 3.72 -7.54
CA ASN A 62 -3.81 2.77 -6.63
C ASN A 62 -5.23 3.19 -6.27
N ASP A 63 -5.47 4.50 -6.14
CA ASP A 63 -6.82 5.05 -5.94
C ASP A 63 -7.71 4.77 -7.17
N LYS A 64 -7.17 4.79 -8.39
CA LYS A 64 -7.91 4.40 -9.61
C LYS A 64 -8.28 2.91 -9.61
N GLU A 65 -7.31 2.04 -9.30
CA GLU A 65 -7.54 0.59 -9.21
C GLU A 65 -8.56 0.24 -8.11
N ALA A 66 -8.53 0.94 -6.98
CA ALA A 66 -9.51 0.80 -5.90
C ALA A 66 -10.94 1.05 -6.37
N LEU A 67 -11.15 2.14 -7.11
CA LEU A 67 -12.46 2.52 -7.61
C LEU A 67 -12.98 1.56 -8.68
N LEU A 68 -12.09 0.98 -9.50
CA LEU A 68 -12.46 -0.10 -10.43
C LEU A 68 -12.88 -1.38 -9.67
N ARG A 69 -12.18 -1.72 -8.58
CA ARG A 69 -12.56 -2.84 -7.70
C ARG A 69 -13.87 -2.59 -6.99
N TYR A 70 -14.14 -1.35 -6.59
CA TYR A 70 -15.41 -0.95 -6.01
C TYR A 70 -16.56 -1.21 -6.99
N SER A 71 -16.47 -0.69 -8.21
CA SER A 71 -17.50 -0.92 -9.24
C SER A 71 -17.73 -2.40 -9.52
N ARG A 72 -16.66 -3.19 -9.61
CA ARG A 72 -16.75 -4.64 -9.80
C ARG A 72 -17.45 -5.32 -8.62
N CYS A 73 -17.05 -4.98 -7.39
CA CYS A 73 -17.65 -5.53 -6.19
C CYS A 73 -19.16 -5.22 -6.12
N ILE A 74 -19.58 -4.00 -6.48
CA ILE A 74 -21.01 -3.63 -6.50
C ILE A 74 -21.79 -4.47 -7.54
N ARG A 75 -21.21 -4.69 -8.72
CA ARG A 75 -21.80 -5.57 -9.75
C ARG A 75 -21.94 -7.01 -9.26
N GLU A 76 -20.92 -7.54 -8.60
CA GLU A 76 -20.92 -8.89 -8.01
C GLU A 76 -21.92 -9.02 -6.85
N ASN A 77 -22.27 -7.92 -6.19
CA ASN A 77 -23.16 -7.90 -5.02
C ASN A 77 -24.60 -7.43 -5.31
N GLY A 78 -25.06 -7.56 -6.56
CA GLY A 78 -26.49 -7.46 -6.88
C GLY A 78 -26.90 -6.24 -7.69
N VAL A 79 -25.94 -5.42 -8.15
CA VAL A 79 -26.18 -4.27 -9.03
C VAL A 79 -25.37 -4.45 -10.34
N PRO A 80 -25.72 -5.41 -11.20
CA PRO A 80 -24.89 -5.81 -12.35
C PRO A 80 -24.62 -4.71 -13.38
N ASN A 81 -25.49 -3.69 -13.43
CA ASN A 81 -25.38 -2.56 -14.36
C ASN A 81 -24.66 -1.34 -13.75
N PHE A 82 -24.03 -1.50 -12.58
CA PHE A 82 -23.30 -0.40 -11.95
C PHE A 82 -22.09 0.00 -12.81
N PRO A 83 -21.92 1.29 -13.14
CA PRO A 83 -20.88 1.73 -14.06
C PRO A 83 -19.49 1.73 -13.44
N ASP A 84 -18.48 1.77 -14.29
CA ASP A 84 -17.11 2.07 -13.89
C ASP A 84 -16.91 3.59 -13.73
N PRO A 85 -16.00 4.02 -12.84
CA PRO A 85 -15.69 5.44 -12.64
C PRO A 85 -15.09 6.08 -13.90
N VAL A 86 -15.47 7.32 -14.17
CA VAL A 86 -14.83 8.16 -15.19
C VAL A 86 -13.76 9.03 -14.51
N PHE A 87 -12.50 8.85 -14.93
CA PHE A 87 -11.38 9.60 -14.38
C PHE A 87 -11.10 10.87 -15.18
N ASN A 88 -10.89 11.99 -14.48
CA ASN A 88 -10.44 13.24 -15.10
C ASN A 88 -8.91 13.42 -14.94
N ASP A 89 -8.35 14.38 -15.68
CA ASP A 89 -6.90 14.65 -15.70
C ASP A 89 -6.39 15.25 -14.37
N GLU A 90 -7.29 15.79 -13.55
CA GLU A 90 -7.02 16.36 -12.23
C GLU A 90 -6.95 15.28 -11.13
N GLY A 91 -7.17 14.00 -11.49
CA GLY A 91 -7.13 12.87 -10.56
C GLY A 91 -8.44 12.63 -9.81
N GLY A 92 -9.51 13.33 -10.16
CA GLY A 92 -10.88 13.07 -9.70
C GLY A 92 -11.51 11.89 -10.45
N ALA A 93 -12.50 11.27 -9.82
CA ALA A 93 -13.30 10.19 -10.38
C ALA A 93 -14.78 10.49 -10.17
N ASP A 94 -15.58 10.39 -11.24
CA ASP A 94 -17.04 10.45 -11.16
C ASP A 94 -17.61 9.03 -11.23
N ILE A 95 -18.46 8.69 -10.28
CA ILE A 95 -19.22 7.44 -10.32
C ILE A 95 -20.65 7.70 -9.88
N SER A 96 -21.58 7.49 -10.80
CA SER A 96 -22.99 7.74 -10.58
C SER A 96 -23.77 6.43 -10.64
N ALA A 97 -24.71 6.24 -9.72
CA ALA A 97 -25.61 5.09 -9.76
C ALA A 97 -26.41 5.09 -11.07
N PRO A 98 -26.66 3.93 -11.69
CA PRO A 98 -27.43 3.87 -12.92
C PRO A 98 -28.89 4.24 -12.66
N ASP A 99 -29.53 4.89 -13.64
CA ASP A 99 -30.94 5.27 -13.55
C ASP A 99 -31.82 4.05 -13.27
N GLY A 100 -32.72 4.18 -12.29
CA GLY A 100 -33.64 3.10 -11.89
C GLY A 100 -32.99 1.98 -11.09
N ALA A 101 -31.74 2.13 -10.62
CA ALA A 101 -31.15 1.20 -9.68
C ALA A 101 -31.92 1.16 -8.36
N ASP A 102 -32.08 -0.05 -7.80
CA ASP A 102 -32.69 -0.23 -6.50
C ASP A 102 -31.75 0.31 -5.41
N PRO A 103 -32.13 1.38 -4.68
CA PRO A 103 -31.27 1.99 -3.67
C PRO A 103 -30.97 1.03 -2.51
N ALA A 104 -31.85 0.07 -2.22
CA ALA A 104 -31.60 -0.92 -1.18
C ALA A 104 -30.49 -1.89 -1.60
N LYS A 105 -30.47 -2.30 -2.87
CA LYS A 105 -29.42 -3.17 -3.41
C LYS A 105 -28.08 -2.47 -3.55
N ILE A 106 -28.09 -1.20 -3.95
CA ILE A 106 -26.87 -0.38 -3.92
C ILE A 106 -26.33 -0.35 -2.50
N LYS A 107 -27.13 0.08 -1.52
CA LYS A 107 -26.69 0.16 -0.13
C LYS A 107 -26.16 -1.17 0.41
N GLU A 108 -26.84 -2.28 0.14
CA GLU A 108 -26.37 -3.62 0.56
C GLU A 108 -25.02 -3.97 -0.07
N ALA A 109 -24.85 -3.67 -1.36
CA ALA A 109 -23.59 -3.90 -2.04
C ALA A 109 -22.49 -2.97 -1.51
N GLU A 110 -22.79 -1.69 -1.26
CA GLU A 110 -21.87 -0.72 -0.67
C GLU A 110 -21.33 -1.20 0.67
N GLU A 111 -22.19 -1.71 1.55
CA GLU A 111 -21.81 -2.28 2.85
C GLU A 111 -20.78 -3.41 2.72
N LYS A 112 -20.90 -4.26 1.69
CA LYS A 112 -19.97 -5.36 1.41
C LYS A 112 -18.69 -4.87 0.71
N CYS A 113 -18.78 -3.77 -0.02
CA CYS A 113 -17.72 -3.21 -0.85
C CYS A 113 -16.99 -2.02 -0.20
N LYS A 114 -17.30 -1.67 1.05
CA LYS A 114 -16.74 -0.53 1.80
C LYS A 114 -15.22 -0.44 1.70
N GLN A 115 -14.52 -1.56 1.77
CA GLN A 115 -13.05 -1.59 1.68
C GLN A 115 -12.52 -0.96 0.39
N TYR A 116 -13.29 -0.98 -0.71
CA TYR A 116 -12.90 -0.42 -2.01
C TYR A 116 -13.41 1.01 -2.24
N ALA A 117 -14.28 1.52 -1.36
CA ALA A 117 -14.96 2.79 -1.55
C ALA A 117 -13.98 3.99 -1.54
N PRO A 118 -14.36 5.12 -2.16
CA PRO A 118 -13.58 6.34 -2.08
C PRO A 118 -13.39 6.76 -0.60
N GLY A 119 -12.13 6.95 -0.18
CA GLY A 119 -11.81 7.41 1.18
C GLY A 119 -11.70 6.31 2.24
N SER A 120 -11.87 5.03 1.89
CA SER A 120 -11.83 3.93 2.86
C SER A 120 -10.47 3.67 3.50
N GLY A 121 -9.39 4.33 3.08
CA GLY A 121 -8.03 4.12 3.61
C GLY A 121 -7.40 2.79 3.18
N ASP A 122 -8.20 1.73 3.10
CA ASP A 122 -7.80 0.33 2.85
C ASP A 122 -7.15 0.07 1.48
N ASN A 123 -7.36 0.95 0.50
CA ASN A 123 -6.78 0.77 -0.85
C ASN A 123 -5.52 1.57 -1.10
N LYS A 124 -5.05 2.34 -0.12
CA LYS A 124 -3.77 3.01 -0.27
C LYS A 124 -2.68 1.96 -0.09
N PRO A 125 -1.67 1.91 -0.98
CA PRO A 125 -0.50 1.09 -0.74
C PRO A 125 0.04 1.42 0.63
N VAL A 126 0.12 0.41 1.48
CA VAL A 126 0.70 0.59 2.79
C VAL A 126 2.19 0.79 2.59
N ASP A 127 2.69 1.91 3.08
CA ASP A 127 4.13 2.09 3.16
C ASP A 127 4.69 1.02 4.14
N PRO A 128 5.56 0.11 3.68
CA PRO A 128 6.10 -0.95 4.52
C PRO A 128 6.88 -0.41 5.73
N GLU A 129 7.43 0.81 5.63
CA GLU A 129 8.06 1.51 6.74
C GLU A 129 7.03 1.84 7.82
N ILE A 130 5.91 2.45 7.44
CA ILE A 130 4.84 2.84 8.36
C ILE A 130 4.22 1.61 9.02
N ALA A 131 3.96 0.55 8.25
CA ALA A 131 3.47 -0.71 8.80
C ALA A 131 4.44 -1.31 9.84
N ARG A 132 5.75 -1.20 9.60
CA ARG A 132 6.77 -1.66 10.57
C ARG A 132 6.77 -0.78 11.82
N GLN A 133 6.77 0.53 11.66
CA GLN A 133 6.74 1.48 12.78
C GLN A 133 5.50 1.27 13.67
N ASN A 134 4.33 1.07 13.07
CA ASN A 134 3.10 0.80 13.82
C ASN A 134 3.12 -0.53 14.58
N ARG A 135 3.76 -1.57 14.03
CA ARG A 135 4.00 -2.82 14.75
C ARG A 135 4.94 -2.64 15.95
N GLU A 136 6.02 -1.87 15.78
CA GLU A 136 6.95 -1.58 16.88
C GLU A 136 6.31 -0.71 17.96
N LEU A 137 5.51 0.27 17.57
CA LEU A 137 4.68 1.04 18.48
C LEU A 137 3.73 0.14 19.29
N ALA A 138 3.01 -0.77 18.62
CA ALA A 138 2.09 -1.68 19.30
C ALA A 138 2.80 -2.58 20.33
N LYS A 139 3.97 -3.11 19.97
CA LYS A 139 4.81 -3.87 20.92
C LYS A 139 5.26 -3.02 22.10
N CYS A 140 5.72 -1.80 21.85
CA CYS A 140 6.17 -0.88 22.89
C CYS A 140 5.06 -0.56 23.90
N MET A 141 3.85 -0.27 23.41
CA MET A 141 2.69 0.04 24.25
C MET A 141 2.32 -1.14 25.15
N ARG A 142 2.28 -2.36 24.59
CA ARG A 142 2.03 -3.60 25.35
C ARG A 142 3.10 -3.85 26.41
N ALA A 143 4.36 -3.61 26.08
CA ALA A 143 5.47 -3.73 27.02
C ALA A 143 5.45 -2.67 28.14
N ASN A 144 4.78 -1.52 27.91
CA ASN A 144 4.71 -0.41 28.86
C ASN A 144 3.37 -0.31 29.61
N GLY A 145 2.63 -1.42 29.71
CA GLY A 145 1.46 -1.52 30.59
C GLY A 145 0.11 -1.32 29.89
N VAL A 146 0.08 -1.27 28.55
CA VAL A 146 -1.15 -1.27 27.76
C VAL A 146 -1.30 -2.60 27.03
N PRO A 147 -1.54 -3.73 27.73
CA PRO A 147 -1.47 -5.08 27.15
C PRO A 147 -2.48 -5.33 26.02
N ASN A 148 -3.59 -4.58 26.01
CA ASN A 148 -4.65 -4.68 25.02
C ASN A 148 -4.47 -3.72 23.83
N PHE A 149 -3.30 -3.10 23.68
CA PHE A 149 -3.04 -2.21 22.56
C PHE A 149 -3.06 -3.00 21.23
N PRO A 150 -3.81 -2.52 20.21
CA PRO A 150 -4.05 -3.26 18.98
C PRO A 150 -2.81 -3.34 18.09
N ASP A 151 -2.71 -4.41 17.31
CA ASP A 151 -1.78 -4.48 16.18
C ASP A 151 -2.35 -3.72 14.97
N PRO A 152 -1.49 -3.25 14.03
CA PRO A 152 -1.99 -2.58 12.84
C PRO A 152 -2.75 -3.54 11.93
N GLN A 153 -3.77 -2.98 11.28
CA GLN A 153 -4.59 -3.68 10.30
C GLN A 153 -3.81 -3.94 8.99
N PRO A 154 -4.34 -4.75 8.06
CA PRO A 154 -3.68 -5.02 6.78
C PRO A 154 -3.38 -3.77 5.95
N ASP A 155 -4.17 -2.71 6.11
CA ASP A 155 -3.96 -1.36 5.53
C ASP A 155 -2.89 -0.53 6.27
N GLY A 156 -2.27 -1.09 7.31
CA GLY A 156 -1.25 -0.45 8.13
C GLY A 156 -1.80 0.51 9.20
N SER A 157 -3.11 0.70 9.31
CA SER A 157 -3.72 1.61 10.29
C SER A 157 -3.79 1.01 11.70
N LEU A 158 -3.74 1.85 12.74
CA LEU A 158 -3.94 1.45 14.14
C LEU A 158 -5.33 1.89 14.61
N GLN A 159 -6.20 0.94 14.97
CA GLN A 159 -7.54 1.24 15.47
C GLN A 159 -7.58 1.24 17.00
N VAL A 160 -7.19 2.36 17.60
CA VAL A 160 -7.16 2.53 19.06
C VAL A 160 -8.55 2.90 19.56
N GLN A 161 -9.18 1.99 20.30
CA GLN A 161 -10.50 2.20 20.89
C GLN A 161 -10.36 2.87 22.27
N ALA A 162 -10.43 4.19 22.26
CA ALA A 162 -10.51 5.01 23.47
C ALA A 162 -11.97 5.04 23.97
N SER A 163 -12.36 4.09 24.83
CA SER A 163 -13.71 3.97 25.38
C SER A 163 -13.63 3.68 26.87
N PRO A 164 -14.55 4.19 27.71
CA PRO A 164 -14.52 3.95 29.15
C PRO A 164 -14.38 2.47 29.49
N GLY A 165 -13.38 2.13 30.31
CA GLY A 165 -12.97 0.79 30.66
C GLY A 165 -11.94 0.13 29.72
N SER A 166 -11.51 0.76 28.62
CA SER A 166 -10.59 0.13 27.66
C SER A 166 -9.12 0.12 28.10
N GLY A 167 -8.76 0.93 29.09
CA GLY A 167 -7.37 1.17 29.49
C GLY A 167 -6.60 2.06 28.50
N MET A 168 -7.30 2.65 27.51
CA MET A 168 -6.75 3.51 26.45
C MET A 168 -7.53 4.82 26.32
N GLU A 169 -8.31 5.18 27.35
CA GLU A 169 -9.06 6.43 27.39
C GLU A 169 -8.16 7.62 27.68
N PRO A 170 -8.54 8.83 27.21
CA PRO A 170 -7.85 10.05 27.60
C PRO A 170 -7.81 10.21 29.12
N GLY A 171 -6.63 10.51 29.66
CA GLY A 171 -6.41 10.68 31.10
C GLY A 171 -6.15 9.39 31.87
N ASN A 172 -6.07 8.24 31.19
CA ASN A 172 -5.55 7.02 31.81
C ASN A 172 -4.02 7.16 32.00
N PRO A 173 -3.51 7.17 33.25
CA PRO A 173 -2.11 7.48 33.51
C PRO A 173 -1.14 6.43 32.93
N THR A 174 -1.58 5.16 32.84
CA THR A 174 -0.78 4.09 32.23
C THR A 174 -0.69 4.27 30.72
N PHE A 175 -1.82 4.58 30.07
CA PHE A 175 -1.85 4.86 28.63
C PHE A 175 -1.06 6.11 28.26
N ASP A 176 -1.20 7.20 29.02
CA ASP A 176 -0.50 8.45 28.76
C ASP A 176 1.03 8.29 28.93
N ALA A 177 1.44 7.58 29.99
CA ALA A 177 2.86 7.28 30.23
C ALA A 177 3.45 6.38 29.14
N ALA A 178 2.72 5.34 28.71
CA ALA A 178 3.15 4.46 27.62
C ALA A 178 3.21 5.21 26.29
N SER A 179 2.19 6.00 25.95
CA SER A 179 2.12 6.81 24.74
C SER A 179 3.32 7.77 24.65
N LYS A 180 3.66 8.44 25.76
CA LYS A 180 4.85 9.31 25.82
C LYS A 180 6.15 8.54 25.64
N LYS A 181 6.31 7.38 26.30
CA LYS A 181 7.51 6.54 26.20
C LYS A 181 7.71 5.96 24.80
N CYS A 182 6.61 5.56 24.16
CA CYS A 182 6.60 4.92 22.85
C CYS A 182 6.48 5.94 21.70
N ASN A 183 6.56 7.24 22.00
CA ASN A 183 6.45 8.33 21.04
C ASN A 183 5.17 8.26 20.18
N MET A 184 4.07 7.80 20.78
CA MET A 184 2.76 7.80 20.14
C MET A 184 2.25 9.23 20.10
N ARG A 185 2.21 9.82 18.91
CA ARG A 185 1.53 11.10 18.71
C ARG A 185 0.02 10.83 18.69
N GLY A 186 -0.72 11.43 19.61
CA GLY A 186 -2.16 11.20 19.77
C GLY A 186 -2.97 11.53 18.49
N PRO A 187 -4.24 11.09 18.40
CA PRO A 187 -5.10 11.42 17.28
C PRO A 187 -5.29 12.95 17.22
N GLY A 188 -4.64 13.59 16.24
CA GLY A 188 -4.52 15.05 16.10
C GLY A 188 -3.08 15.59 16.08
N GLY A 189 -2.08 14.75 16.38
CA GLY A 189 -0.66 15.12 16.40
C GLY A 189 0.01 15.04 15.03
N GLY A 190 -0.59 15.66 14.01
CA GLY A 190 0.07 15.94 12.74
C GLY A 190 1.07 17.09 12.89
N GLU A 191 2.20 16.83 13.56
CA GLU A 191 3.35 17.71 13.50
C GLU A 191 4.59 16.85 13.28
N THR A 192 4.96 16.67 12.01
CA THR A 192 6.30 17.02 11.51
C THR A 192 6.35 16.76 10.02
N ASN A 193 6.56 17.83 9.25
CA ASN A 193 7.72 17.90 8.37
C ASN A 193 8.09 19.37 8.22
N GLY A 194 9.21 19.72 8.85
CA GLY A 194 9.84 21.02 8.65
C GLY A 194 10.25 21.19 7.19
N VAL A 195 10.01 22.38 6.69
CA VAL A 195 10.86 23.02 5.69
C VAL A 195 10.91 24.50 6.06
N ASN A 196 11.97 24.90 6.76
CA ASN A 196 12.93 25.93 6.33
C ASN A 196 13.63 26.60 7.53
N GLU A 197 14.95 26.39 7.52
CA GLU A 197 16.07 27.19 8.04
C GLU A 197 16.22 27.44 9.55
#